data_AF-A0A8T2RYX5-F1
#
_entry.id   AF-A0A8T2RYX5-F1
#
_cell.length_a   1.000
_cell.length_b   1.000
_cell.length_c   1.000
_cell.angle_alpha   90.00
_cell.angle_beta   90.00
_cell.angle_gamma   90.00
#
_symmetry.space_group_name_H-M   'P 1'
#
loop_
_entity.id
_entity.type
_entity.pdbx_description
1 polymer ?
#
loop_
_entity_poly.entity_id
_entity_poly.type
_entity_poly.pdbx_seq_one_letter_code
_entity_poly.pdbx_strand_id
1 'polypeptide(L)'
;MDALWHPNCFRCHACNEPITELEFSMVSNCPYHKTCYKKLYHPKCDVCKDFIPANRTGLIEYRAHPFWGQKYCPTHEYDSTPRCCSCERVESKDVQYISLEDKRKLCLECLHTSIMDTGECQPLYHEIRDFFEGMQMKIKQEIPMLLVERQALNEAVESERDGQHHMPETRGLCLSEEQTVNTIFKRPRIVAGNRFIDMRIGPTKLTRHCEVTAILVLYGLPRLLTGSILAHELMHAWLRLNGFRNLLPEVEEGICQVIAHMWLESEVMAGSSNSSSSKKSKAPRTPADKKLGEFFLHQIANDSSPIYGSGFRAGHSSMMQYGLKRTLDHIKYTGRFP
;
A
#
# COMPACT_ATOMS: atom_id res chain seq x y z
N MET A 1 -14.58 28.00 41.86
CA MET A 1 -15.51 28.91 41.14
C MET A 1 -16.82 28.84 41.92
N ASP A 2 -17.04 29.79 42.82
CA ASP A 2 -18.19 29.79 43.74
C ASP A 2 -19.28 30.74 43.22
N ALA A 3 -19.87 30.39 42.08
CA ALA A 3 -21.03 31.10 41.55
C ALA A 3 -22.31 30.34 41.93
N LEU A 4 -23.24 31.02 42.61
CA LEU A 4 -24.56 30.48 42.95
C LEU A 4 -25.49 30.69 41.76
N TRP A 5 -26.12 29.61 41.28
CA TRP A 5 -27.05 29.66 40.16
C TRP A 5 -28.47 29.35 40.63
N HIS A 6 -29.47 30.02 40.05
CA HIS A 6 -30.85 29.59 40.20
C HIS A 6 -31.02 28.19 39.57
N PRO A 7 -31.72 27.24 40.22
CA PRO A 7 -31.88 25.86 39.73
C PRO A 7 -32.39 25.74 38.29
N ASN A 8 -33.24 26.68 37.85
CA ASN A 8 -33.83 26.70 36.51
C ASN A 8 -33.00 27.48 35.47
N CYS A 9 -31.93 28.16 35.88
CA CYS A 9 -31.08 28.97 35.00
C CYS A 9 -29.74 28.28 34.69
N PHE A 10 -29.31 27.31 35.50
CA PHE A 10 -28.14 26.48 35.21
C PHE A 10 -28.51 25.35 34.25
N ARG A 11 -28.35 25.59 32.94
CA ARG A 11 -28.84 24.71 31.87
C ARG A 11 -27.72 24.18 31.01
N CYS A 12 -27.85 22.94 30.58
CA CYS A 12 -26.92 22.31 29.65
C CYS A 12 -26.99 22.99 28.30
N HIS A 13 -25.85 23.44 27.77
CA HIS A 13 -25.79 24.13 26.49
C HIS A 13 -26.20 23.25 25.29
N ALA A 14 -26.11 21.91 25.43
CA ALA A 14 -26.45 20.98 24.34
C ALA A 14 -27.95 20.68 24.21
N CYS A 15 -28.65 20.46 25.34
CA CYS A 15 -30.06 20.05 25.33
C CYS A 15 -30.99 21.11 25.93
N ASN A 16 -30.45 22.20 26.47
CA ASN A 16 -31.16 23.31 27.10
C ASN A 16 -31.96 22.95 28.37
N GLU A 17 -31.84 21.72 28.87
CA GLU A 17 -32.46 21.27 30.11
C GLU A 17 -31.63 21.67 31.34
N PRO A 18 -32.26 21.93 32.51
CA PRO A 18 -31.54 22.21 33.75
C PRO A 18 -30.56 21.10 34.14
N ILE A 19 -29.39 21.48 34.66
CA ILE A 19 -28.42 20.54 35.23
C ILE A 19 -28.69 20.44 36.73
N THR A 20 -29.28 19.32 37.15
CA THR A 20 -29.54 18.98 38.56
C THR A 20 -28.49 18.03 39.14
N GLU A 21 -27.60 17.51 38.29
CA GLU A 21 -26.51 16.61 38.65
C GLU A 21 -25.42 17.37 39.43
N LEU A 22 -24.86 16.73 40.46
CA LEU A 22 -23.77 17.28 41.27
C LEU A 22 -22.48 17.51 40.48
N GLU A 23 -22.25 16.69 39.44
CA GLU A 23 -21.07 16.77 38.61
C GLU A 23 -21.45 17.05 37.15
N PHE A 24 -20.78 18.03 36.53
CA PHE A 24 -21.05 18.47 35.16
C PHE A 24 -19.73 18.77 34.43
N SER A 25 -19.79 18.93 33.11
CA SER A 25 -18.62 19.28 32.29
C SER A 25 -18.70 20.73 31.83
N MET A 26 -17.55 21.41 31.76
CA MET A 26 -17.44 22.79 31.29
C MET A 26 -16.56 22.86 30.04
N VAL A 27 -17.07 23.46 28.96
CA VAL A 27 -16.31 23.77 27.74
C VAL A 27 -16.50 25.23 27.42
N SER A 28 -15.41 25.99 27.31
CA SER A 28 -15.47 27.42 26.97
C SER A 28 -16.48 28.22 27.82
N ASN A 29 -16.54 27.89 29.12
CA ASN A 29 -17.48 28.46 30.11
C ASN A 29 -18.98 28.12 29.91
N CYS A 30 -19.30 27.17 29.02
CA CYS A 30 -20.64 26.61 28.87
C CYS A 30 -20.77 25.30 29.65
N PRO A 31 -21.81 25.14 30.50
CA PRO A 31 -22.03 23.91 31.24
C PRO A 31 -22.78 22.87 30.41
N TYR A 32 -22.45 21.59 30.59
CA TYR A 32 -23.06 20.45 29.92
C TYR A 32 -23.34 19.33 30.94
N HIS A 33 -24.45 18.59 30.78
CA HIS A 33 -24.58 17.27 31.43
C HIS A 33 -23.39 16.39 31.04
N LYS A 34 -22.92 15.53 31.94
CA LYS A 34 -21.81 14.61 31.63
C LYS A 34 -22.11 13.74 30.40
N THR A 35 -23.37 13.32 30.26
CA THR A 35 -23.85 12.52 29.14
C THR A 35 -23.88 13.31 27.83
N CYS A 36 -24.35 14.57 27.86
CA CYS A 36 -24.36 15.47 26.71
C CYS A 36 -22.93 15.82 26.26
N TYR A 37 -22.05 16.12 27.21
CA TYR A 37 -20.63 16.34 26.95
C TYR A 37 -20.00 15.11 26.29
N LYS A 38 -20.23 13.91 26.85
CA LYS A 38 -19.74 12.66 26.27
C LYS A 38 -20.24 12.47 24.83
N LYS A 39 -21.53 12.71 24.56
CA LYS A 39 -22.09 12.57 23.21
C LYS A 39 -21.46 13.51 22.19
N LEU A 40 -21.09 14.73 22.60
CA LEU A 40 -20.57 15.76 21.70
C LEU A 40 -19.05 15.68 21.50
N TYR A 41 -18.29 15.43 22.56
CA TYR A 41 -16.84 15.62 22.55
C TYR A 41 -16.05 14.32 22.71
N HIS A 42 -16.67 13.24 23.15
CA HIS A 42 -15.95 11.99 23.34
C HIS A 42 -15.73 11.30 21.99
N PRO A 43 -14.48 10.97 21.63
CA PRO A 43 -14.19 10.35 20.34
C PRO A 43 -14.84 8.96 20.27
N LYS A 44 -15.31 8.65 19.06
CA LYS A 44 -15.80 7.31 18.69
C LYS A 44 -14.72 6.59 17.91
N CYS A 45 -14.68 5.27 18.09
CA CYS A 45 -13.82 4.38 17.34
C CYS A 45 -14.41 4.12 15.96
N ASP A 46 -13.65 4.34 14.90
CA ASP A 46 -14.08 4.06 13.52
C ASP A 46 -14.24 2.55 13.27
N VAL A 47 -13.67 1.70 14.13
CA VAL A 47 -13.70 0.23 14.05
C VAL A 47 -14.92 -0.33 14.79
N CYS A 48 -14.97 -0.23 16.13
CA CYS A 48 -16.08 -0.81 16.91
C CYS A 48 -17.36 0.06 16.94
N LYS A 49 -17.27 1.33 16.51
CA LYS A 49 -18.33 2.36 16.53
C LYS A 49 -18.77 2.84 17.93
N ASP A 50 -18.14 2.32 18.97
CA ASP A 50 -18.33 2.75 20.35
C ASP A 50 -17.42 3.93 20.73
N PHE A 51 -17.73 4.56 21.86
CA PHE A 51 -16.86 5.57 22.47
C PHE A 51 -15.53 4.96 22.92
N ILE A 52 -14.41 5.61 22.59
CA ILE A 52 -13.07 5.08 22.91
C ILE A 52 -12.81 5.14 24.42
N PRO A 53 -12.64 4.00 25.11
CA PRO A 53 -12.56 4.00 26.57
C PRO A 53 -11.36 4.81 27.08
N ALA A 54 -11.54 5.47 28.22
CA ALA A 54 -10.43 6.06 28.95
C ALA A 54 -9.53 4.96 29.54
N ASN A 55 -8.23 5.21 29.60
CA ASN A 55 -7.25 4.34 30.24
C ASN A 55 -7.39 4.40 31.78
N ARG A 56 -6.54 3.67 32.51
CA ARG A 56 -6.56 3.62 33.98
C ARG A 56 -6.35 4.98 34.67
N THR A 57 -5.75 5.95 33.98
CA THR A 57 -5.50 7.30 34.50
C THR A 57 -6.62 8.29 34.11
N GLY A 58 -7.68 7.82 33.45
CA GLY A 58 -8.81 8.65 33.01
C GLY A 58 -8.55 9.42 31.72
N LEU A 59 -7.41 9.20 31.05
CA LEU A 59 -7.09 9.83 29.77
C LEU A 59 -7.63 8.99 28.61
N ILE A 60 -8.18 9.66 27.59
CA ILE A 60 -8.66 9.01 26.37
C ILE A 60 -7.49 8.91 25.39
N GLU A 61 -7.00 7.69 25.18
CA GLU A 61 -5.95 7.38 24.21
C GLU A 61 -6.54 6.61 23.02
N TYR A 62 -6.19 7.01 21.81
CA TYR A 62 -6.59 6.32 20.58
C TYR A 62 -5.40 6.15 19.64
N ARG A 63 -5.48 5.15 18.77
CA ARG A 63 -4.58 5.00 17.63
C ARG A 63 -5.20 5.66 16.41
N ALA A 64 -4.36 6.17 15.53
CA ALA A 64 -4.78 6.72 14.26
C ALA A 64 -3.89 6.17 13.16
N HIS A 65 -4.49 5.74 12.04
CA HIS A 65 -3.71 5.42 10.86
C HIS A 65 -2.99 6.69 10.36
N PRO A 66 -1.65 6.70 10.19
CA PRO A 66 -0.88 7.92 9.90
C PRO A 66 -1.36 8.68 8.65
N PHE A 67 -1.67 7.95 7.57
CA PHE A 67 -2.19 8.55 6.33
C PHE A 67 -3.71 8.74 6.31
N TRP A 68 -4.49 7.69 6.58
CA TRP A 68 -5.96 7.74 6.46
C TRP A 68 -6.65 8.51 7.57
N GLY A 69 -5.99 8.72 8.72
CA GLY A 69 -6.59 9.35 9.90
C GLY A 69 -7.69 8.51 10.57
N GLN A 70 -7.82 7.23 10.22
CA GLN A 70 -8.79 6.31 10.84
C GLN A 70 -8.47 6.18 12.33
N LYS A 71 -9.36 6.65 13.20
CA LYS A 71 -9.17 6.64 14.67
C LYS A 71 -9.81 5.40 15.26
N TYR A 72 -9.07 4.67 16.11
CA TYR A 72 -9.57 3.44 16.69
C TYR A 72 -9.02 3.15 18.08
N CYS A 73 -9.72 2.28 18.81
CA CYS A 73 -9.32 1.82 20.14
C CYS A 73 -7.95 1.13 20.08
N PRO A 74 -7.03 1.39 21.03
CA PRO A 74 -5.73 0.72 21.08
C PRO A 74 -5.80 -0.81 21.16
N THR A 75 -6.92 -1.39 21.60
CA THR A 75 -7.15 -2.84 21.65
C THR A 75 -7.13 -3.50 20.29
N HIS A 76 -7.50 -2.78 19.22
CA HIS A 76 -7.51 -3.32 17.85
C HIS A 76 -6.10 -3.57 17.29
N GLU A 77 -5.04 -3.17 17.99
CA GLU A 77 -3.67 -3.58 17.67
C GLU A 77 -3.39 -5.05 18.02
N TYR A 78 -4.17 -5.65 18.93
CA TYR A 78 -3.85 -6.94 19.52
C TYR A 78 -5.03 -7.93 19.54
N ASP A 79 -6.24 -7.51 19.18
CA ASP A 79 -7.46 -8.33 19.24
C ASP A 79 -7.75 -9.14 17.97
N SER A 80 -6.78 -9.21 17.05
CA SER A 80 -6.89 -9.87 15.73
C SER A 80 -7.92 -9.24 14.78
N THR A 81 -8.34 -7.99 15.02
CA THR A 81 -9.15 -7.26 14.04
C THR A 81 -8.39 -7.16 12.72
N PRO A 82 -8.97 -7.61 11.59
CA PRO A 82 -8.27 -7.62 10.32
C PRO A 82 -7.83 -6.25 9.83
N ARG A 83 -6.72 -6.22 9.10
CA ARG A 83 -6.26 -5.05 8.35
C ARG A 83 -6.25 -5.35 6.86
N CYS A 84 -6.58 -4.35 6.05
CA CYS A 84 -6.48 -4.47 4.60
C CYS A 84 -5.01 -4.64 4.21
N CYS A 85 -4.67 -5.69 3.47
CA CYS A 85 -3.29 -5.96 3.03
C CYS A 85 -2.74 -4.92 2.04
N SER A 86 -3.61 -4.06 1.48
CA SER A 86 -3.22 -3.01 0.55
C SER A 86 -3.21 -1.62 1.18
N CYS A 87 -4.29 -1.20 1.84
CA CYS A 87 -4.38 0.15 2.40
C CYS A 87 -4.19 0.24 3.92
N GLU A 88 -3.94 -0.89 4.60
CA GLU A 88 -3.61 -0.99 6.04
C GLU A 88 -4.71 -0.50 7.01
N ARG A 89 -5.85 -0.05 6.49
CA ARG A 89 -7.04 0.27 7.30
C ARG A 89 -7.53 -0.97 8.04
N VAL A 90 -7.98 -0.74 9.27
CA VAL A 90 -8.58 -1.76 10.14
C VAL A 90 -10.04 -1.98 9.73
N GLU A 91 -10.46 -3.24 9.64
CA GLU A 91 -11.84 -3.65 9.33
C GLU A 91 -12.79 -3.15 10.41
N SER A 92 -13.80 -2.37 10.01
CA SER A 92 -14.81 -1.84 10.93
C SER A 92 -15.99 -2.81 11.08
N LYS A 93 -16.69 -2.75 12.22
CA LYS A 93 -17.80 -3.66 12.55
C LYS A 93 -18.97 -3.62 11.55
N ASP A 94 -19.11 -2.52 10.83
CA ASP A 94 -20.14 -2.27 9.81
C ASP A 94 -19.72 -2.65 8.38
N VAL A 95 -18.46 -3.01 8.16
CA VAL A 95 -17.93 -3.33 6.83
C VAL A 95 -17.21 -4.67 6.87
N GLN A 96 -17.60 -5.59 6.00
CA GLN A 96 -16.93 -6.88 5.89
C GLN A 96 -15.84 -6.85 4.81
N TYR A 97 -14.62 -7.21 5.17
CA TYR A 97 -13.51 -7.38 4.23
C TYR A 97 -13.58 -8.75 3.56
N ILE A 98 -13.10 -8.81 2.32
CA ILE A 98 -12.98 -10.07 1.58
C ILE A 98 -11.70 -10.78 1.99
N SER A 99 -11.79 -12.10 2.15
CA SER A 99 -10.62 -12.94 2.45
C SER A 99 -10.12 -13.56 1.16
N LEU A 100 -8.82 -13.41 0.89
CA LEU A 100 -8.12 -14.08 -0.19
C LEU A 100 -7.76 -15.51 0.23
N GLU A 101 -7.36 -16.35 -0.73
CA GLU A 101 -7.05 -17.77 -0.46
C GLU A 101 -5.82 -17.91 0.47
N ASP A 102 -4.88 -16.96 0.39
CA ASP A 102 -3.70 -16.89 1.25
C ASP A 102 -3.94 -16.23 2.64
N LYS A 103 -5.21 -16.08 3.02
CA LYS A 103 -5.72 -15.49 4.28
C LYS A 103 -5.53 -13.98 4.42
N ARG A 104 -4.97 -13.28 3.43
CA ARG A 104 -4.97 -11.81 3.44
C ARG A 104 -6.40 -11.27 3.37
N LYS A 105 -6.58 -10.06 3.87
CA LYS A 105 -7.87 -9.38 3.95
C LYS A 105 -7.83 -8.14 3.07
N LEU A 106 -8.88 -7.93 2.28
CA LEU A 106 -8.95 -6.81 1.34
C LEU A 106 -10.26 -6.04 1.56
N CYS A 107 -10.15 -4.72 1.73
CA CYS A 107 -11.33 -3.87 1.81
C CYS A 107 -11.98 -3.72 0.42
N LEU A 108 -13.26 -3.35 0.39
CA LEU A 108 -14.03 -3.25 -0.86
C LEU A 108 -13.48 -2.19 -1.83
N GLU A 109 -12.89 -1.11 -1.32
CA GLU A 109 -12.25 -0.08 -2.14
C GLU A 109 -11.01 -0.63 -2.86
N CYS A 110 -10.13 -1.34 -2.15
CA CYS A 110 -8.94 -1.95 -2.76
C CYS A 110 -9.30 -3.13 -3.67
N LEU A 111 -10.37 -3.86 -3.38
CA LEU A 111 -10.89 -4.93 -4.23
C LEU A 111 -11.36 -4.42 -5.59
N HIS A 112 -11.93 -3.21 -5.67
CA HIS A 112 -12.46 -2.68 -6.92
C HIS A 112 -11.41 -2.56 -8.03
N THR A 113 -10.15 -2.32 -7.66
CA THR A 113 -9.03 -2.17 -8.58
C THR A 113 -8.02 -3.31 -8.49
N SER A 114 -8.31 -4.37 -7.72
CA SER A 114 -7.38 -5.48 -7.54
C SER A 114 -7.23 -6.31 -8.81
N ILE A 115 -6.00 -6.72 -9.12
CA ILE A 115 -5.68 -7.64 -10.21
C ILE A 115 -5.59 -9.06 -9.65
N MET A 116 -6.43 -9.97 -10.15
CA MET A 116 -6.61 -11.29 -9.54
C MET A 116 -5.90 -12.41 -10.31
N ASP A 117 -5.57 -12.21 -11.58
CA ASP A 117 -4.87 -13.20 -12.40
C ASP A 117 -3.85 -12.57 -13.36
N THR A 118 -2.93 -13.40 -13.84
CA THR A 118 -1.85 -12.99 -14.74
C THR A 118 -2.37 -12.39 -16.04
N GLY A 119 -3.50 -12.87 -16.58
CA GLY A 119 -4.07 -12.37 -17.83
C GLY A 119 -4.59 -10.94 -17.67
N GLU A 120 -5.26 -10.63 -16.56
CA GLU A 120 -5.68 -9.27 -16.21
C GLU A 120 -4.49 -8.32 -15.97
N CYS A 121 -3.33 -8.86 -15.58
CA CYS A 121 -2.11 -8.10 -15.32
C CYS A 121 -1.31 -7.77 -16.61
N GLN A 122 -1.43 -8.56 -17.68
CA GLN A 122 -0.65 -8.36 -18.92
C GLN A 122 -0.77 -6.94 -19.51
N PRO A 123 -1.95 -6.30 -19.61
CA PRO A 123 -2.04 -4.94 -20.13
C PRO A 123 -1.23 -3.93 -19.29
N LEU A 124 -1.27 -4.07 -17.96
CA LEU A 124 -0.49 -3.22 -17.05
C LEU A 124 1.01 -3.45 -17.23
N TYR A 125 1.43 -4.71 -17.39
CA TYR A 125 2.82 -5.04 -17.66
C TYR A 125 3.34 -4.41 -18.95
N HIS A 126 2.54 -4.43 -20.03
CA HIS A 126 2.88 -3.74 -21.27
C HIS A 126 2.95 -2.22 -21.11
N GLU A 127 1.99 -1.61 -20.40
CA GLU A 127 1.99 -0.18 -20.09
C GLU A 127 3.29 0.24 -19.35
N ILE A 128 3.79 -0.59 -18.43
CA ILE A 128 5.02 -0.30 -17.71
C ILE A 128 6.25 -0.51 -18.62
N ARG A 129 6.25 -1.51 -19.50
CA ARG A 129 7.33 -1.66 -20.50
C ARG A 129 7.39 -0.45 -21.44
N ASP A 130 6.24 0.07 -21.87
CA ASP A 130 6.15 1.30 -22.66
C ASP A 130 6.66 2.51 -21.88
N PHE A 131 6.39 2.59 -20.57
CA PHE A 131 6.96 3.61 -19.69
C PHE A 131 8.50 3.55 -19.64
N PHE A 132 9.08 2.36 -19.52
CA PHE A 132 10.54 2.17 -19.60
C PHE A 132 11.09 2.57 -20.98
N GLU A 133 10.43 2.20 -22.08
CA GLU A 133 10.82 2.62 -23.43
C GLU A 133 10.77 4.15 -23.60
N GLY A 134 9.76 4.81 -23.02
CA GLY A 134 9.64 6.27 -22.98
C GLY A 134 10.80 6.96 -22.25
N MET A 135 11.42 6.30 -21.28
CA MET A 135 12.63 6.75 -20.58
C MET A 135 13.94 6.36 -21.29
N GLN A 136 13.88 5.82 -22.52
CA GLN A 136 15.01 5.27 -23.26
C GLN A 136 15.67 4.05 -22.57
N MET A 137 14.90 3.34 -21.74
CA MET A 137 15.33 2.17 -20.96
C MET A 137 14.65 0.90 -21.47
N LYS A 138 14.67 0.69 -22.80
CA LYS A 138 13.97 -0.43 -23.44
C LYS A 138 14.49 -1.78 -22.95
N ILE A 139 13.61 -2.59 -22.36
CA ILE A 139 13.87 -3.97 -21.99
C ILE A 139 13.61 -4.85 -23.23
N LYS A 140 14.67 -5.35 -23.86
CA LYS A 140 14.57 -6.15 -25.09
C LYS A 140 14.14 -7.59 -24.85
N GLN A 141 14.51 -8.16 -23.71
CA GLN A 141 14.13 -9.50 -23.35
C GLN A 141 12.61 -9.59 -23.11
N GLU A 142 11.98 -10.62 -23.63
CA GLU A 142 10.64 -11.02 -23.22
C GLU A 142 10.76 -11.75 -21.88
N ILE A 143 10.30 -11.10 -20.82
CA ILE A 143 10.36 -11.63 -19.46
C ILE A 143 8.93 -12.02 -19.08
N PRO A 144 8.67 -13.31 -18.78
CA PRO A 144 7.39 -13.75 -18.25
C PRO A 144 7.03 -13.00 -16.97
N MET A 145 5.79 -12.52 -16.87
CA MET A 145 5.25 -11.91 -15.65
C MET A 145 4.12 -12.78 -15.13
N LEU A 146 4.17 -13.13 -13.85
CA LEU A 146 3.26 -14.09 -13.22
C LEU A 146 2.74 -13.53 -11.90
N LEU A 147 1.42 -13.58 -11.70
CA LEU A 147 0.86 -13.40 -10.37
C LEU A 147 0.94 -14.71 -9.58
N VAL A 148 1.42 -14.61 -8.34
CA VAL A 148 1.67 -15.77 -7.48
C VAL A 148 1.09 -15.56 -6.09
N GLU A 149 0.85 -16.66 -5.39
CA GLU A 149 0.47 -16.64 -3.98
C GLU A 149 1.66 -16.34 -3.07
N ARG A 150 1.37 -15.88 -1.85
CA ARG A 150 2.40 -15.56 -0.85
C ARG A 150 3.35 -16.73 -0.58
N GLN A 151 2.84 -17.96 -0.53
CA GLN A 151 3.67 -19.13 -0.29
C GLN A 151 4.69 -19.33 -1.42
N ALA A 152 4.24 -19.32 -2.68
CA ALA A 152 5.11 -19.46 -3.84
C ALA A 152 6.14 -18.31 -3.94
N LEU A 153 5.74 -17.09 -3.57
CA LEU A 153 6.66 -15.96 -3.54
C LEU A 153 7.74 -16.14 -2.45
N ASN A 154 7.36 -16.57 -1.25
CA ASN A 154 8.30 -16.83 -0.17
C ASN A 154 9.27 -17.97 -0.53
N GLU A 155 8.78 -19.07 -1.11
CA GLU A 155 9.61 -20.19 -1.59
C GLU A 155 10.62 -19.72 -2.66
N ALA A 156 10.21 -18.83 -3.55
CA ALA A 156 11.06 -18.24 -4.57
C ALA A 156 12.09 -17.24 -4.00
N VAL A 157 11.78 -16.55 -2.90
CA VAL A 157 12.74 -15.70 -2.17
C VAL A 157 13.78 -16.55 -1.45
N GLU A 158 13.35 -17.66 -0.84
CA GLU A 158 14.24 -18.57 -0.10
C GLU A 158 15.25 -19.26 -1.03
N SER A 159 14.85 -19.58 -2.26
CA SER A 159 15.72 -20.21 -3.25
C SER A 159 16.76 -19.27 -3.87
N GLU A 160 16.51 -17.97 -3.93
CA GLU A 160 17.48 -16.98 -4.41
C GLU A 160 18.56 -16.64 -3.36
N ARG A 161 18.49 -17.17 -2.12
CA ARG A 161 19.41 -16.78 -1.03
C ARG A 161 20.65 -17.67 -0.88
N ASP A 162 21.75 -17.14 -1.42
CA ASP A 162 23.00 -16.94 -0.67
C ASP A 162 23.10 -15.42 -0.33
N GLY A 163 22.19 -14.88 0.51
CA GLY A 163 22.29 -13.49 1.00
C GLY A 163 20.98 -12.67 1.20
N GLN A 164 20.56 -12.55 2.47
CA GLN A 164 20.08 -11.34 3.16
C GLN A 164 18.77 -10.55 2.83
N HIS A 165 18.15 -10.12 3.95
CA HIS A 165 17.21 -9.00 4.23
C HIS A 165 15.71 -9.16 3.88
N HIS A 166 14.99 -9.61 4.91
CA HIS A 166 13.55 -9.86 4.95
C HIS A 166 12.80 -8.54 5.24
N MET A 167 11.90 -8.12 4.34
CA MET A 167 10.75 -7.28 4.72
C MET A 167 9.68 -8.17 5.36
N PRO A 168 8.76 -7.64 6.20
CA PRO A 168 7.68 -8.47 6.76
C PRO A 168 6.77 -9.11 5.70
N GLU A 169 6.67 -8.52 4.50
CA GLU A 169 5.96 -9.11 3.35
C GLU A 169 6.65 -8.72 2.03
N THR A 170 7.43 -9.63 1.43
CA THR A 170 7.85 -9.48 0.03
C THR A 170 6.61 -9.52 -0.86
N ARG A 171 6.44 -8.55 -1.77
CA ARG A 171 5.24 -8.40 -2.62
C ARG A 171 5.52 -8.56 -4.12
N GLY A 172 6.79 -8.57 -4.52
CA GLY A 172 7.28 -8.86 -5.86
C GLY A 172 8.68 -9.48 -5.79
N LEU A 173 9.08 -10.18 -6.85
CA LEU A 173 10.42 -10.76 -6.97
C LEU A 173 10.83 -10.88 -8.44
N CYS A 174 11.98 -10.30 -8.79
CA CYS A 174 12.67 -10.52 -10.05
C CYS A 174 13.59 -11.76 -9.95
N LEU A 175 13.19 -12.87 -10.56
CA LEU A 175 13.96 -14.13 -10.57
C LEU A 175 15.07 -14.14 -11.61
N SER A 176 16.19 -14.78 -11.28
CA SER A 176 17.36 -14.86 -12.15
C SER A 176 17.99 -16.26 -12.24
N GLU A 177 17.58 -17.21 -11.39
CA GLU A 177 18.03 -18.60 -11.44
C GLU A 177 16.94 -19.61 -11.90
N GLU A 178 17.36 -20.79 -12.37
CA GLU A 178 16.49 -21.83 -12.95
C GLU A 178 15.57 -22.44 -11.88
N GLN A 179 14.24 -22.26 -12.01
CA GLN A 179 13.27 -22.90 -11.12
C GLN A 179 11.96 -23.33 -11.80
N THR A 180 11.26 -24.27 -11.15
CA THR A 180 9.93 -24.73 -11.53
C THR A 180 8.89 -23.97 -10.73
N VAL A 181 8.14 -23.05 -11.35
CA VAL A 181 7.14 -22.21 -10.65
C VAL A 181 5.72 -22.68 -10.98
N ASN A 182 4.86 -22.70 -9.96
CA ASN A 182 3.44 -23.02 -10.06
C ASN A 182 2.63 -21.76 -10.46
N THR A 183 1.97 -21.77 -11.62
CA THR A 183 1.25 -20.60 -12.15
C THR A 183 -0.26 -20.77 -12.12
N ILE A 184 -1.02 -19.70 -11.83
CA ILE A 184 -2.49 -19.70 -11.80
C ILE A 184 -3.04 -19.45 -13.21
N PHE A 185 -3.82 -20.39 -13.74
CA PHE A 185 -4.26 -20.38 -15.14
C PHE A 185 -5.68 -19.85 -15.38
N LYS A 186 -6.49 -19.62 -14.34
CA LYS A 186 -7.90 -19.25 -14.52
C LYS A 186 -8.53 -18.54 -13.32
N ARG A 187 -9.36 -17.53 -13.63
CA ARG A 187 -10.18 -16.75 -12.68
C ARG A 187 -11.22 -17.62 -11.95
N PRO A 188 -11.41 -17.44 -10.62
CA PRO A 188 -12.46 -18.13 -9.86
C PRO A 188 -13.85 -17.53 -10.14
N ARG A 189 -14.89 -18.38 -10.14
CA ARG A 189 -16.29 -17.95 -10.26
C ARG A 189 -16.88 -17.68 -8.88
N ILE A 190 -17.52 -16.51 -8.71
CA ILE A 190 -18.24 -16.15 -7.49
C ILE A 190 -19.64 -16.77 -7.56
N VAL A 191 -19.93 -17.71 -6.67
CA VAL A 191 -21.29 -18.22 -6.44
C VAL A 191 -21.79 -17.65 -5.11
N ALA A 192 -23.09 -17.37 -5.02
CA ALA A 192 -23.72 -16.73 -3.86
C ALA A 192 -23.24 -17.33 -2.52
N GLY A 193 -22.66 -16.49 -1.66
CA GLY A 193 -22.13 -16.89 -0.35
C GLY A 193 -20.64 -16.60 -0.06
N ASN A 194 -20.00 -15.61 -0.72
CA ASN A 194 -18.61 -15.17 -0.44
C ASN A 194 -17.54 -16.29 -0.45
N ARG A 195 -17.67 -17.32 -1.30
CA ARG A 195 -16.66 -18.39 -1.48
C ARG A 195 -16.21 -18.50 -2.94
N PHE A 196 -14.90 -18.55 -3.17
CA PHE A 196 -14.29 -18.82 -4.47
C PHE A 196 -14.17 -20.33 -4.70
N ILE A 197 -14.46 -20.80 -5.92
CA ILE A 197 -14.27 -22.20 -6.34
C ILE A 197 -13.64 -22.20 -7.76
N ASP A 198 -12.73 -23.15 -8.02
CA ASP A 198 -12.10 -23.50 -9.33
C ASP A 198 -10.82 -22.72 -9.72
N MET A 199 -9.80 -22.69 -8.84
CA MET A 199 -8.45 -22.23 -9.15
C MET A 199 -7.61 -23.40 -9.72
N ARG A 200 -7.04 -23.25 -10.92
CA ARG A 200 -6.14 -24.25 -11.54
C ARG A 200 -4.68 -23.78 -11.51
N ILE A 201 -3.83 -24.57 -10.86
CA ILE A 201 -2.38 -24.36 -10.70
C ILE A 201 -1.62 -25.41 -11.53
N GLY A 202 -0.48 -25.06 -12.16
CA GLY A 202 0.40 -26.03 -12.84
C GLY A 202 1.88 -25.60 -12.95
N PRO A 203 2.85 -26.54 -13.00
CA PRO A 203 4.28 -26.26 -12.97
C PRO A 203 4.89 -25.95 -14.35
N THR A 204 5.77 -24.93 -14.44
CA THR A 204 6.52 -24.56 -15.67
C THR A 204 8.04 -24.53 -15.40
N LYS A 205 8.86 -25.12 -16.30
CA LYS A 205 10.35 -25.18 -16.23
C LYS A 205 10.99 -24.13 -17.17
N LEU A 206 12.03 -23.42 -16.73
CA LEU A 206 12.73 -22.36 -17.48
C LEU A 206 14.26 -22.67 -17.58
N THR A 207 14.90 -22.41 -18.74
CA THR A 207 16.34 -22.71 -19.03
C THR A 207 17.17 -21.45 -19.39
N ARG A 208 18.49 -21.46 -19.13
CA ARG A 208 19.40 -20.30 -18.92
C ARG A 208 20.15 -19.72 -20.14
N HIS A 209 20.19 -18.38 -20.25
CA HIS A 209 21.29 -17.56 -20.84
C HIS A 209 21.33 -16.11 -20.27
N CYS A 210 21.74 -15.88 -19.01
CA CYS A 210 21.77 -14.52 -18.40
C CYS A 210 20.50 -13.71 -18.70
N GLU A 211 19.37 -14.40 -18.52
CA GLU A 211 18.03 -13.97 -18.86
C GLU A 211 17.29 -13.82 -17.53
N VAL A 212 16.63 -12.68 -17.34
CA VAL A 212 15.68 -12.54 -16.23
C VAL A 212 14.58 -13.56 -16.47
N THR A 213 14.41 -14.52 -15.56
CA THR A 213 13.61 -15.72 -15.84
C THR A 213 12.12 -15.43 -15.73
N ALA A 214 11.74 -14.66 -14.71
CA ALA A 214 10.38 -14.20 -14.53
C ALA A 214 10.31 -13.00 -13.58
N ILE A 215 9.22 -12.24 -13.67
CA ILE A 215 8.81 -11.27 -12.66
C ILE A 215 7.59 -11.85 -11.95
N LEU A 216 7.73 -12.12 -10.67
CA LEU A 216 6.65 -12.60 -9.82
C LEU A 216 6.05 -11.44 -9.03
N VAL A 217 4.73 -11.35 -8.98
CA VAL A 217 4.03 -10.35 -8.16
C VAL A 217 2.92 -11.01 -7.37
N LEU A 218 2.75 -10.61 -6.11
CA LEU A 218 1.68 -11.13 -5.27
C LEU A 218 0.29 -10.77 -5.85
N TYR A 219 -0.59 -11.76 -6.00
CA TYR A 219 -1.94 -11.53 -6.55
C TYR A 219 -2.84 -10.73 -5.61
N GLY A 220 -3.95 -10.20 -6.12
CA GLY A 220 -5.00 -9.57 -5.31
C GLY A 220 -4.59 -8.21 -4.74
N LEU A 221 -3.63 -7.53 -5.38
CA LEU A 221 -3.22 -6.17 -5.06
C LEU A 221 -3.90 -5.17 -6.03
N PRO A 222 -4.27 -3.96 -5.56
CA PRO A 222 -4.77 -2.87 -6.39
C PRO A 222 -3.85 -2.56 -7.57
N ARG A 223 -4.42 -2.22 -8.73
CA ARG A 223 -3.67 -1.92 -9.97
C ARG A 223 -2.48 -0.98 -9.74
N LEU A 224 -2.66 0.10 -8.98
CA LEU A 224 -1.60 1.07 -8.71
C LEU A 224 -0.46 0.46 -7.87
N LEU A 225 -0.79 -0.37 -6.87
CA LEU A 225 0.22 -1.08 -6.08
C LEU A 225 0.93 -2.12 -6.94
N THR A 226 0.19 -2.96 -7.67
CA THR A 226 0.74 -3.95 -8.60
C THR A 226 1.67 -3.29 -9.62
N GLY A 227 1.29 -2.14 -10.17
CA GLY A 227 2.09 -1.46 -11.17
C GLY A 227 3.35 -0.82 -10.58
N SER A 228 3.29 -0.27 -9.37
CA SER A 228 4.49 0.21 -8.67
C SER A 228 5.48 -0.93 -8.39
N ILE A 229 5.00 -2.11 -8.00
CA ILE A 229 5.81 -3.31 -7.80
C ILE A 229 6.40 -3.77 -9.15
N LEU A 230 5.61 -3.85 -10.21
CA LEU A 230 6.11 -4.22 -11.53
C LEU A 230 7.19 -3.25 -12.05
N ALA A 231 7.02 -1.95 -11.84
CA ALA A 231 8.02 -0.94 -12.20
C ALA A 231 9.32 -1.11 -11.38
N HIS A 232 9.20 -1.43 -10.09
CA HIS A 232 10.33 -1.78 -9.23
C HIS A 232 11.07 -3.02 -9.75
N GLU A 233 10.37 -4.13 -9.97
CA GLU A 233 10.99 -5.39 -10.43
C GLU A 233 11.56 -5.28 -11.85
N LEU A 234 10.90 -4.54 -12.74
CA LEU A 234 11.44 -4.28 -14.08
C LEU A 234 12.70 -3.42 -14.03
N MET A 235 12.89 -2.60 -13.00
CA MET A 235 14.13 -1.87 -12.82
C MET A 235 15.28 -2.79 -12.43
N HIS A 236 15.07 -3.76 -11.52
CA HIS A 236 16.05 -4.83 -11.27
C HIS A 236 16.39 -5.59 -12.56
N ALA A 237 15.38 -5.98 -13.32
CA ALA A 237 15.57 -6.66 -14.60
C ALA A 237 16.42 -5.83 -15.57
N TRP A 238 16.11 -4.53 -15.71
CA TRP A 238 16.84 -3.62 -16.58
C TRP A 238 18.29 -3.44 -16.14
N LEU A 239 18.55 -3.26 -14.85
CA LEU A 239 19.90 -3.14 -14.29
C LEU A 239 20.75 -4.36 -14.65
N ARG A 240 20.22 -5.56 -14.38
CA ARG A 240 20.89 -6.85 -14.68
C ARG A 240 21.22 -6.99 -16.17
N LEU A 241 20.25 -6.70 -17.04
CA LEU A 241 20.42 -6.78 -18.50
C LEU A 241 21.42 -5.76 -19.07
N ASN A 242 21.65 -4.65 -18.37
CA ASN A 242 22.58 -3.60 -18.80
C ASN A 242 23.96 -3.67 -18.11
N GLY A 243 24.23 -4.77 -17.41
CA GLY A 243 25.54 -5.08 -16.83
C GLY A 243 25.85 -4.33 -15.54
N PHE A 244 24.84 -3.83 -14.82
CA PHE A 244 25.02 -3.36 -13.45
C PHE A 244 25.23 -4.59 -12.57
N ARG A 245 26.41 -4.70 -11.95
CA ARG A 245 26.79 -5.86 -11.12
C ARG A 245 27.28 -5.37 -9.76
N ASN A 246 26.94 -6.12 -8.71
CA ASN A 246 27.45 -5.91 -7.34
C ASN A 246 27.19 -4.49 -6.81
N LEU A 247 26.00 -3.94 -7.08
CA LEU A 247 25.60 -2.67 -6.48
C LEU A 247 25.38 -2.86 -4.97
N LEU A 248 25.60 -1.79 -4.21
CA LEU A 248 25.19 -1.78 -2.80
C LEU A 248 23.66 -1.91 -2.73
N PRO A 249 23.09 -2.70 -1.79
CA PRO A 249 21.65 -2.88 -1.69
C PRO A 249 20.88 -1.57 -1.61
N GLU A 250 21.37 -0.58 -0.85
CA GLU A 250 20.77 0.74 -0.75
C GLU A 250 20.68 1.48 -2.10
N VAL A 251 21.66 1.26 -3.00
CA VAL A 251 21.70 1.88 -4.32
C VAL A 251 20.78 1.16 -5.29
N GLU A 252 20.83 -0.18 -5.30
CA GLU A 252 19.98 -1.01 -6.14
C GLU A 252 18.50 -0.84 -5.78
N GLU A 253 18.13 -1.07 -4.52
CA GLU A 253 16.75 -0.90 -4.04
C GLU A 253 16.30 0.55 -4.14
N GLY A 254 17.21 1.50 -3.87
CA GLY A 254 16.92 2.92 -3.95
C GLY A 254 16.49 3.35 -5.35
N ILE A 255 17.25 2.99 -6.39
CA ILE A 255 16.90 3.36 -7.77
C ILE A 255 15.64 2.62 -8.26
N CYS A 256 15.42 1.37 -7.81
CA CYS A 256 14.19 0.63 -8.08
C CYS A 256 12.97 1.32 -7.47
N GLN A 257 13.06 1.79 -6.22
CA GLN A 257 12.01 2.60 -5.58
C GLN A 257 11.76 3.94 -6.29
N VAL A 258 12.81 4.59 -6.81
CA VAL A 258 12.66 5.84 -7.58
C VAL A 258 11.83 5.61 -8.85
N ILE A 259 12.13 4.56 -9.62
CA ILE A 259 11.37 4.23 -10.84
C ILE A 259 9.92 3.85 -10.52
N ALA A 260 9.69 3.09 -9.44
CA ALA A 260 8.35 2.76 -8.96
C ALA A 260 7.55 4.01 -8.58
N HIS A 261 8.17 4.94 -7.85
CA HIS A 261 7.58 6.21 -7.47
C HIS A 261 7.25 7.08 -8.69
N MET A 262 8.18 7.20 -9.65
CA MET A 262 7.95 7.97 -10.89
C MET A 262 6.77 7.45 -11.70
N TRP A 263 6.68 6.12 -11.88
CA TRP A 263 5.57 5.51 -12.60
C TRP A 263 4.25 5.80 -11.87
N LEU A 264 4.22 5.55 -10.56
CA LEU A 264 3.03 5.76 -9.74
C LEU A 264 2.59 7.23 -9.72
N GLU A 265 3.53 8.16 -9.61
CA GLU A 265 3.28 9.60 -9.67
C GLU A 265 2.66 10.00 -11.00
N SER A 266 3.18 9.47 -12.12
CA SER A 266 2.62 9.73 -13.45
C SER A 266 1.17 9.27 -13.59
N GLU A 267 0.82 8.12 -13.00
CA GLU A 267 -0.54 7.57 -13.01
C GLU A 267 -1.49 8.40 -12.13
N VAL A 268 -1.04 8.82 -10.94
CA VAL A 268 -1.82 9.64 -10.02
C VAL A 268 -2.06 11.05 -10.58
N MET A 269 -1.05 11.64 -11.24
CA MET A 269 -1.16 12.96 -11.86
C MET A 269 -2.03 12.96 -13.13
N ALA A 270 -1.94 11.91 -13.96
CA ALA A 270 -2.75 11.78 -15.18
C ALA A 270 -4.27 11.79 -14.91
N GLY A 271 -4.71 11.36 -13.72
CA GLY A 271 -6.11 11.43 -13.30
C GLY A 271 -6.63 12.85 -12.98
N SER A 272 -5.76 13.87 -12.96
CA SER A 272 -6.15 15.26 -12.64
C SER A 272 -6.35 16.15 -13.88
N SER A 273 -5.89 15.71 -15.06
CA SER A 273 -6.01 16.44 -16.32
C SER A 273 -7.26 16.01 -17.10
N ASN A 274 -8.23 16.92 -17.25
CA ASN A 274 -9.40 16.81 -18.14
C ASN A 274 -9.02 16.90 -19.65
N SER A 275 -7.88 16.34 -20.06
CA SER A 275 -7.43 16.39 -21.45
C SER A 275 -7.96 15.19 -22.24
N SER A 276 -8.86 15.49 -23.17
CA SER A 276 -9.45 14.62 -24.18
C SER A 276 -8.43 14.15 -25.23
N SER A 277 -7.34 13.49 -24.80
CA SER A 277 -6.40 12.83 -25.70
C SER A 277 -6.44 11.33 -25.48
N SER A 278 -6.76 10.62 -26.54
CA SER A 278 -6.99 9.18 -26.67
C SER A 278 -5.76 8.31 -26.40
N LYS A 279 -5.26 8.31 -25.16
CA LYS A 279 -4.33 7.29 -24.66
C LYS A 279 -5.06 6.42 -23.64
N LYS A 280 -5.08 5.11 -23.91
CA LYS A 280 -5.81 4.06 -23.17
C LYS A 280 -5.23 3.75 -21.77
N SER A 281 -4.54 4.67 -21.10
CA SER A 281 -4.10 4.41 -19.72
C SER A 281 -5.32 4.44 -18.80
N LYS A 282 -5.54 3.37 -18.04
CA LYS A 282 -6.60 3.29 -17.03
C LYS A 282 -6.21 4.12 -15.80
N ALA A 283 -6.14 5.45 -15.98
CA ALA A 283 -5.92 6.42 -14.91
C ALA A 283 -6.91 6.20 -13.74
N PRO A 284 -6.58 6.67 -12.51
CA PRO A 284 -7.45 6.56 -11.35
C PRO A 284 -8.87 7.02 -11.69
N ARG A 285 -9.84 6.12 -11.58
CA ARG A 285 -11.21 6.36 -12.06
C ARG A 285 -12.06 7.07 -11.01
N THR A 286 -11.64 6.99 -9.75
CA THR A 286 -12.37 7.53 -8.61
C THR A 286 -11.46 8.36 -7.70
N PRO A 287 -12.01 9.30 -6.91
CA PRO A 287 -11.25 9.99 -5.86
C PRO A 287 -10.61 9.02 -4.85
N ALA A 288 -11.25 7.87 -4.60
CA ALA A 288 -10.71 6.81 -3.74
C ALA A 288 -9.44 6.20 -4.33
N ASP A 289 -9.42 5.91 -5.65
CA ASP A 289 -8.23 5.39 -6.33
C ASP A 289 -7.07 6.39 -6.30
N LYS A 290 -7.37 7.68 -6.50
CA LYS A 290 -6.36 8.74 -6.42
C LYS A 290 -5.75 8.79 -5.01
N LYS A 291 -6.59 8.81 -3.97
CA LYS A 291 -6.14 8.82 -2.57
C LYS A 291 -5.37 7.57 -2.20
N LEU A 292 -5.73 6.42 -2.78
CA LEU A 292 -4.97 5.17 -2.63
C LEU A 292 -3.59 5.24 -3.31
N GLY A 293 -3.48 5.87 -4.47
CA GLY A 293 -2.19 6.16 -5.11
C GLY A 293 -1.32 7.12 -4.29
N GLU A 294 -1.91 8.20 -3.75
CA GLU A 294 -1.25 9.12 -2.83
C GLU A 294 -0.74 8.41 -1.56
N PHE A 295 -1.51 7.45 -1.05
CA PHE A 295 -1.08 6.60 0.06
C PHE A 295 0.18 5.80 -0.30
N PHE A 296 0.22 5.14 -1.46
CA PHE A 296 1.39 4.37 -1.88
C PHE A 296 2.62 5.26 -2.14
N LEU A 297 2.45 6.45 -2.72
CA LEU A 297 3.53 7.44 -2.85
C LEU A 297 4.07 7.84 -1.47
N HIS A 298 3.17 8.11 -0.52
CA HIS A 298 3.54 8.41 0.85
C HIS A 298 4.30 7.26 1.52
N GLN A 299 3.93 6.00 1.27
CA GLN A 299 4.64 4.84 1.80
C GLN A 299 6.08 4.75 1.30
N ILE A 300 6.31 4.90 -0.01
CA ILE A 300 7.66 4.88 -0.59
C ILE A 300 8.50 6.04 -0.04
N ALA A 301 7.93 7.25 0.01
CA ALA A 301 8.66 8.45 0.42
C ALA A 301 9.04 8.45 1.91
N ASN A 302 8.19 7.88 2.77
CA ASN A 302 8.35 7.88 4.22
C ASN A 302 8.76 6.51 4.78
N ASP A 303 9.22 5.58 3.94
CA ASP A 303 9.76 4.31 4.40
C ASP A 303 10.96 4.57 5.35
N SER A 304 10.90 3.96 6.53
CA SER A 304 11.92 4.08 7.57
C SER A 304 13.09 3.11 7.37
N SER A 305 12.97 2.16 6.44
CA SER A 305 14.00 1.20 6.08
C SER A 305 15.29 1.91 5.65
N PRO A 306 16.46 1.53 6.19
CA PRO A 306 17.74 2.05 5.74
C PRO A 306 17.98 1.77 4.25
N ILE A 307 17.61 0.58 3.78
CA ILE A 307 17.89 0.14 2.40
C ILE A 307 16.89 0.77 1.43
N TYR A 308 15.59 0.60 1.68
CA TYR A 308 14.55 1.04 0.76
C TYR A 308 14.25 2.54 0.91
N GLY A 309 14.03 2.99 2.14
CA GLY A 309 13.66 4.38 2.41
C GLY A 309 14.80 5.36 2.23
N SER A 310 15.97 5.10 2.83
CA SER A 310 17.12 6.01 2.66
C SER A 310 17.70 5.92 1.24
N GLY A 311 17.74 4.71 0.65
CA GLY A 311 18.07 4.51 -0.75
C GLY A 311 17.15 5.29 -1.70
N PHE A 312 15.83 5.23 -1.50
CA PHE A 312 14.87 6.04 -2.26
C PHE A 312 15.17 7.53 -2.12
N ARG A 313 15.35 8.05 -0.90
CA ARG A 313 15.61 9.48 -0.68
C ARG A 313 16.90 9.94 -1.36
N ALA A 314 17.97 9.14 -1.27
CA ALA A 314 19.25 9.43 -1.92
C ALA A 314 19.13 9.39 -3.45
N GLY A 315 18.50 8.35 -4.00
CA GLY A 315 18.29 8.19 -5.44
C GLY A 315 17.35 9.25 -6.01
N HIS A 316 16.27 9.60 -5.30
CA HIS A 316 15.32 10.62 -5.69
C HIS A 316 15.98 12.01 -5.70
N SER A 317 16.77 12.33 -4.67
CA SER A 317 17.58 13.56 -4.63
C SER A 317 18.54 13.65 -5.82
N SER A 318 19.27 12.55 -6.09
CA SER A 318 20.20 12.46 -7.23
C SER A 318 19.50 12.65 -8.57
N MET A 319 18.33 12.01 -8.74
CA MET A 319 17.52 12.14 -9.94
C MET A 319 17.00 13.56 -10.15
N MET A 320 16.51 14.22 -9.09
CA MET A 320 16.05 15.61 -9.16
C MET A 320 17.18 16.57 -9.54
N GLN A 321 18.39 16.33 -9.04
CA GLN A 321 19.54 17.19 -9.28
C GLN A 321 20.21 16.97 -10.64
N TYR A 322 20.35 15.72 -11.07
CA TYR A 322 21.19 15.37 -12.25
C TYR A 322 20.39 14.76 -13.41
N GLY A 323 19.15 14.34 -13.18
CA GLY A 323 18.33 13.61 -14.13
C GLY A 323 18.68 12.12 -14.20
N LEU A 324 17.71 11.31 -14.62
CA LEU A 324 17.79 9.84 -14.59
C LEU A 324 19.03 9.28 -15.30
N LYS A 325 19.30 9.72 -16.54
CA LYS A 325 20.42 9.21 -17.34
C LYS A 325 21.76 9.41 -16.66
N ARG A 326 22.04 10.62 -16.17
CA ARG A 326 23.32 10.95 -15.51
C ARG A 326 23.48 10.19 -14.19
N THR A 327 22.40 10.04 -13.43
CA THR A 327 22.39 9.24 -12.20
C THR A 327 22.71 7.78 -12.50
N LEU A 328 22.09 7.17 -13.51
CA LEU A 328 22.36 5.79 -13.92
C LEU A 328 23.78 5.59 -14.44
N ASP A 329 24.28 6.53 -15.26
CA ASP A 329 25.67 6.49 -15.73
C ASP A 329 26.64 6.54 -14.53
N HIS A 330 26.41 7.44 -13.58
CA HIS A 330 27.22 7.53 -12.36
C HIS A 330 27.18 6.22 -11.55
N ILE A 331 26.00 5.68 -11.27
CA ILE A 331 25.83 4.38 -10.57
C ILE A 331 26.60 3.29 -11.29
N LYS A 332 26.59 3.26 -12.63
CA LYS A 332 27.30 2.25 -13.41
C LYS A 332 28.82 2.34 -13.22
N TYR A 333 29.37 3.55 -13.12
CA TYR A 333 30.81 3.76 -12.97
C TYR A 333 31.30 3.63 -11.52
N THR A 334 30.49 4.02 -10.53
CA THR A 334 30.94 4.16 -9.13
C THR A 334 30.28 3.17 -8.18
N GLY A 335 29.16 2.56 -8.56
CA GLY A 335 28.32 1.74 -7.69
C GLY A 335 27.58 2.52 -6.61
N ARG A 336 27.53 3.86 -6.69
CA ARG A 336 26.93 4.76 -5.68
C ARG A 336 26.03 5.80 -6.33
N PHE A 337 25.22 6.49 -5.53
CA PHE A 337 24.53 7.70 -5.96
C PHE A 337 25.50 8.90 -6.03
N PRO A 338 25.32 9.81 -7.02
CA PRO A 338 26.17 10.99 -7.24
C PRO A 338 26.04 12.11 -6.21
#